data_AF-A0A960PUG6-F1
#
_entry.id   AF-A0A960PUG6-F1
#
_cell.length_a   1.000
_cell.length_b   1.000
_cell.length_c   1.000
_cell.angle_alpha   90.00
_cell.angle_beta   90.00
_cell.angle_gamma   90.00
#
_symmetry.space_group_name_H-M   'P 1'
#
loop_
_entity.id
_entity.type
_entity.pdbx_description
1 polymer ?
#
loop_
_entity_poly.entity_id
_entity_poly.type
_entity_poly.pdbx_seq_one_letter_code
_entity_poly.pdbx_strand_id
1 'polypeptide(L)'
;MTTDTDTAAPSLSALLRTRTTSDHRAAEGSGFPTALVRGEVPLEAYVDMLAQHRYAYEVLERVRALHLADPDVGPFLDARLLRSASLDADLHDLAGADWRAAHPPSPATLDYCERLEATAADPVAHLAHHYTRYLGDLSGGQFIGKVAARTYGLHDGHGGRFATFEEIEDAAAYRDAYRDRLDALRWTADQQEALLAAVHQAYACNEAVFDDLARHLR
;
A
#
# COMPACT_ATOMS: atom_id res chain seq x y z
N MET A 1 16.55 -16.12 -44.39
CA MET A 1 15.34 -15.33 -44.08
C MET A 1 15.07 -15.55 -42.61
N THR A 2 15.81 -14.85 -41.76
CA THR A 2 15.63 -14.86 -40.30
C THR A 2 14.49 -13.92 -39.98
N THR A 3 13.42 -14.48 -39.43
CA THR A 3 12.30 -13.75 -38.83
C THR A 3 12.85 -12.95 -37.65
N ASP A 4 12.98 -11.64 -37.83
CA ASP A 4 13.19 -10.71 -36.73
C ASP A 4 11.93 -10.77 -35.86
N THR A 5 12.08 -11.30 -34.66
CA THR A 5 11.04 -11.26 -33.63
C THR A 5 10.96 -9.82 -33.17
N ASP A 6 10.02 -9.07 -33.75
CA ASP A 6 9.60 -7.75 -33.27
C ASP A 6 9.13 -7.91 -31.82
N THR A 7 10.07 -7.75 -30.88
CA THR A 7 9.78 -7.86 -29.46
C THR A 7 9.24 -6.50 -29.06
N ALA A 8 7.93 -6.34 -29.20
CA ALA A 8 7.23 -5.14 -28.76
C ALA A 8 7.69 -4.76 -27.34
N ALA A 9 7.96 -3.47 -27.13
CA ALA A 9 8.38 -2.98 -25.83
C ALA A 9 7.38 -3.43 -24.74
N PRO A 10 7.85 -3.86 -23.56
CA PRO A 10 6.97 -4.31 -22.49
C PRO A 10 6.03 -3.18 -22.04
N SER A 11 4.82 -3.54 -21.64
CA SER A 11 3.87 -2.56 -21.09
C SER A 11 4.33 -2.01 -19.74
N LEU A 12 3.82 -0.84 -19.32
CA LEU A 12 4.23 -0.20 -18.08
C LEU A 12 3.93 -1.07 -16.86
N SER A 13 2.77 -1.72 -16.83
CA SER A 13 2.39 -2.67 -15.78
C SER A 13 3.33 -3.88 -15.73
N ALA A 14 3.77 -4.38 -16.89
CA ALA A 14 4.74 -5.47 -16.99
C ALA A 14 6.15 -5.04 -16.54
N LEU A 15 6.54 -3.79 -16.84
CA LEU A 15 7.79 -3.19 -16.37
C LEU A 15 7.79 -3.04 -14.85
N LEU A 16 6.75 -2.43 -14.27
CA LEU A 16 6.58 -2.31 -12.82
C LEU A 16 6.69 -3.67 -12.15
N ARG A 17 5.89 -4.65 -12.58
CA ARG A 17 5.90 -6.00 -12.00
C ARG A 17 7.28 -6.63 -12.05
N THR A 18 7.93 -6.60 -13.20
CA THR A 18 9.25 -7.23 -13.39
C THR A 18 10.32 -6.55 -12.54
N ARG A 19 10.36 -5.21 -12.55
CA ARG A 19 11.44 -4.45 -11.92
C ARG A 19 11.28 -4.32 -10.41
N THR A 20 10.08 -4.45 -9.86
CA THR A 20 9.84 -4.33 -8.41
C THR A 20 9.58 -5.69 -7.76
N THR A 21 9.82 -6.80 -8.47
CA THR A 21 9.65 -8.16 -7.92
C THR A 21 10.57 -8.41 -6.73
N SER A 22 11.80 -7.89 -6.75
CA SER A 22 12.72 -8.01 -5.61
C SER A 22 12.19 -7.31 -4.37
N ASP A 23 11.68 -6.09 -4.53
CA ASP A 23 11.20 -5.27 -3.42
C ASP A 23 9.93 -5.87 -2.82
N HIS A 24 9.02 -6.36 -3.67
CA HIS A 24 7.85 -7.10 -3.20
C HIS A 24 8.24 -8.31 -2.34
N ARG A 25 9.22 -9.09 -2.78
CA ARG A 25 9.71 -10.26 -2.03
C ARG A 25 10.40 -9.87 -0.73
N ALA A 26 11.16 -8.77 -0.73
CA ALA A 26 11.82 -8.26 0.47
C ALA A 26 10.79 -7.75 1.49
N ALA A 27 9.79 -6.98 1.05
CA ALA A 27 8.69 -6.53 1.89
C ALA A 27 7.89 -7.69 2.50
N GLU A 28 7.50 -8.70 1.70
CA GLU A 28 6.79 -9.89 2.21
C GLU A 28 7.66 -10.75 3.13
N GLY A 29 8.96 -10.83 2.86
CA GLY A 29 9.94 -11.57 3.63
C GLY A 29 10.45 -10.83 4.87
N SER A 30 10.02 -9.59 5.10
CA SER A 30 10.42 -8.82 6.28
C SER A 30 9.89 -9.47 7.57
N GLY A 31 10.56 -9.17 8.69
CA GLY A 31 10.36 -9.90 9.94
C GLY A 31 8.93 -9.84 10.46
N PHE A 32 8.30 -8.66 10.39
CA PHE A 32 6.97 -8.44 10.94
C PHE A 32 5.86 -9.14 10.12
N PRO A 33 5.72 -8.95 8.79
CA PRO A 33 4.74 -9.69 7.98
C PRO A 33 4.91 -11.21 8.06
N THR A 34 6.15 -11.70 8.09
CA THR A 34 6.42 -13.14 8.24
C THR A 34 5.90 -13.66 9.58
N ALA A 35 6.19 -12.98 10.69
CA ALA A 35 5.69 -13.34 12.01
C ALA A 35 4.15 -13.25 12.08
N LEU A 36 3.56 -12.23 11.46
CA LEU A 36 2.10 -12.05 11.42
C LEU A 36 1.41 -13.20 10.71
N VAL A 37 1.92 -13.62 9.55
CA VAL A 37 1.38 -14.77 8.79
C VAL A 37 1.49 -16.08 9.58
N ARG A 38 2.53 -16.21 10.41
CA ARG A 38 2.73 -17.36 11.32
C ARG A 38 1.86 -17.30 12.59
N GLY A 39 1.17 -16.18 12.84
CA GLY A 39 0.39 -15.97 14.05
C GLY A 39 1.26 -15.71 15.29
N GLU A 40 2.50 -15.26 15.11
CA GLU A 40 3.48 -15.01 16.18
C GLU A 40 3.42 -13.56 16.68
N VAL A 41 2.68 -12.69 16.00
CA VAL A 41 2.50 -11.28 16.39
C VAL A 41 1.39 -11.16 17.44
N PRO A 42 1.63 -10.56 18.62
CA PRO A 42 0.58 -10.26 19.59
C PRO A 42 -0.45 -9.26 19.06
N LEU A 43 -1.67 -9.25 19.61
CA LEU A 43 -2.72 -8.31 19.20
C LEU A 43 -2.28 -6.84 19.30
N GLU A 44 -1.60 -6.47 20.38
CA GLU A 44 -1.09 -5.11 20.58
C GLU A 44 -0.14 -4.67 19.45
N ALA A 45 0.76 -5.55 19.01
CA ALA A 45 1.67 -5.26 17.90
C ALA A 45 0.93 -5.23 16.53
N TYR A 46 -0.15 -5.98 16.38
CA TYR A 46 -1.04 -5.84 15.22
C TYR A 46 -1.75 -4.47 15.21
N VAL A 47 -2.21 -4.00 16.37
CA VAL A 47 -2.77 -2.65 16.54
C VAL A 47 -1.73 -1.59 16.22
N ASP A 48 -0.48 -1.74 16.66
CA ASP A 48 0.62 -0.85 16.28
C ASP A 48 0.76 -0.76 14.75
N MET A 49 0.72 -1.90 14.04
CA MET A 49 0.79 -1.91 12.58
C MET A 49 -0.38 -1.13 11.95
N LEU A 50 -1.61 -1.33 12.44
CA LEU A 50 -2.77 -0.57 11.95
C LEU A 50 -2.60 0.94 12.21
N ALA A 51 -2.06 1.32 13.37
CA ALA A 51 -1.79 2.72 13.71
C ALA A 51 -0.75 3.33 12.76
N GLN A 52 0.36 2.63 12.51
CA GLN A 52 1.40 3.09 11.58
C GLN A 52 0.85 3.25 10.15
N HIS A 53 0.05 2.29 9.68
CA HIS A 53 -0.67 2.43 8.42
C HIS A 53 -1.60 3.64 8.43
N ARG A 54 -2.37 3.85 9.50
CA ARG A 54 -3.32 4.96 9.58
C ARG A 54 -2.67 6.32 9.42
N TYR A 55 -1.47 6.55 9.99
CA TYR A 55 -0.71 7.78 9.76
C TYR A 55 -0.33 7.94 8.29
N ALA A 56 0.20 6.90 7.65
CA ALA A 56 0.58 6.94 6.24
C ALA A 56 -0.62 7.16 5.30
N TYR A 57 -1.75 6.45 5.51
CA TYR A 57 -2.96 6.66 4.70
C TYR A 57 -3.54 8.05 4.89
N GLU A 58 -3.44 8.65 6.09
CA GLU A 58 -3.89 10.03 6.31
C GLU A 58 -3.25 11.00 5.32
N VAL A 59 -1.93 10.89 5.19
CA VAL A 59 -1.15 11.76 4.33
C VAL A 59 -1.38 11.42 2.86
N LEU A 60 -1.33 10.12 2.51
CA LEU A 60 -1.57 9.66 1.14
C LEU A 60 -2.95 10.15 0.64
N GLU A 61 -3.99 9.99 1.43
CA GLU A 61 -5.36 10.36 1.04
C GLU A 61 -5.61 11.86 1.07
N ARG A 62 -4.92 12.61 1.94
CA ARG A 62 -4.95 14.07 1.92
C ARG A 62 -4.27 14.63 0.68
N VAL A 63 -3.06 14.12 0.34
CA VAL A 63 -2.31 14.57 -0.84
C VAL A 63 -3.03 14.19 -2.14
N ARG A 64 -3.75 13.06 -2.16
CA ARG A 64 -4.61 12.65 -3.28
C ARG A 64 -5.51 13.77 -3.78
N ALA A 65 -6.08 14.59 -2.88
CA ALA A 65 -6.99 15.68 -3.25
C ALA A 65 -6.35 16.70 -4.22
N LEU A 66 -5.03 16.89 -4.16
CA LEU A 66 -4.29 17.82 -5.01
C LEU A 66 -4.15 17.33 -6.45
N HIS A 67 -4.23 16.02 -6.66
CA HIS A 67 -3.96 15.37 -7.95
C HIS A 67 -5.22 14.88 -8.66
N LEU A 68 -6.41 15.13 -8.11
CA LEU A 68 -7.69 14.68 -8.69
C LEU A 68 -7.98 15.23 -10.09
N ALA A 69 -7.48 16.42 -10.39
CA ALA A 69 -7.66 17.08 -11.69
C ALA A 69 -6.54 16.75 -12.69
N ASP A 70 -5.52 16.00 -12.29
CA ASP A 70 -4.46 15.56 -13.20
C ASP A 70 -5.06 14.57 -14.22
N PRO A 71 -4.87 14.79 -15.53
CA PRO A 71 -5.51 13.98 -16.57
C PRO A 71 -5.01 12.54 -16.62
N ASP A 72 -3.74 12.31 -16.24
CA ASP A 72 -3.12 10.99 -16.28
C ASP A 72 -3.29 10.27 -14.93
N VAL A 73 -3.13 10.98 -13.81
CA VAL A 73 -3.13 10.40 -12.46
C VAL A 73 -4.51 10.37 -11.82
N GLY A 74 -5.33 11.41 -12.01
CA GLY A 74 -6.68 11.51 -11.45
C GLY A 74 -7.56 10.26 -11.64
N PRO A 75 -7.56 9.60 -12.82
CA PRO A 75 -8.31 8.37 -13.07
C PRO A 75 -7.93 7.15 -12.21
N PHE A 76 -6.77 7.18 -11.53
CA PHE A 76 -6.35 6.13 -10.61
C PHE A 76 -6.83 6.36 -9.18
N LEU A 77 -7.11 7.62 -8.83
CA LEU A 77 -7.40 8.08 -7.48
C LEU A 77 -8.86 7.78 -7.10
N ASP A 78 -9.27 6.52 -7.16
CA ASP A 78 -10.63 6.06 -6.85
C ASP A 78 -10.93 6.17 -5.35
N ALA A 79 -12.07 6.76 -4.99
CA ALA A 79 -12.47 6.92 -3.59
C ALA A 79 -12.81 5.58 -2.91
N ARG A 80 -13.17 4.55 -3.67
CA ARG A 80 -13.46 3.19 -3.14
C ARG A 80 -12.24 2.52 -2.52
N LEU A 81 -11.04 3.02 -2.82
CA LEU A 81 -9.79 2.51 -2.27
C LEU A 81 -9.49 3.09 -0.89
N LEU A 82 -10.03 4.25 -0.51
CA LEU A 82 -9.67 4.95 0.74
C LEU A 82 -9.82 4.05 1.96
N ARG A 83 -8.81 4.05 2.83
CA ARG A 83 -8.65 3.17 3.99
C ARG A 83 -8.67 3.90 5.34
N SER A 84 -8.47 5.22 5.38
CA SER A 84 -8.40 5.96 6.67
C SER A 84 -9.61 5.71 7.56
N ALA A 85 -10.83 5.73 6.99
CA ALA A 85 -12.06 5.49 7.75
C ALA A 85 -12.14 4.06 8.32
N SER A 86 -11.77 3.05 7.52
CA SER A 86 -11.73 1.66 7.98
C SER A 86 -10.68 1.46 9.07
N LEU A 87 -9.50 2.09 8.92
CA LEU A 87 -8.43 2.05 9.92
C LEU A 87 -8.84 2.76 11.21
N ASP A 88 -9.50 3.93 11.14
CA ASP A 88 -10.01 4.61 12.33
C ASP A 88 -11.05 3.75 13.08
N ALA A 89 -11.93 3.07 12.36
CA ALA A 89 -12.91 2.16 12.95
C ALA A 89 -12.25 0.96 13.62
N ASP A 90 -11.27 0.33 12.96
CA ASP A 90 -10.54 -0.81 13.54
C ASP A 90 -9.73 -0.41 14.77
N LEU A 91 -9.06 0.74 14.73
CA LEU A 91 -8.29 1.25 15.86
C LEU A 91 -9.20 1.64 17.04
N HIS A 92 -10.37 2.22 16.76
CA HIS A 92 -11.36 2.51 17.81
C HIS A 92 -11.83 1.23 18.50
N ASP A 93 -12.16 0.20 17.72
CA ASP A 93 -12.62 -1.10 18.19
C ASP A 93 -11.55 -1.84 19.02
N LEU A 94 -10.27 -1.71 18.65
CA LEU A 94 -9.17 -2.47 19.25
C LEU A 94 -8.41 -1.74 20.37
N ALA A 95 -8.32 -0.41 20.31
CA ALA A 95 -7.50 0.41 21.21
C ALA A 95 -8.24 1.61 21.83
N GLY A 96 -9.51 1.82 21.44
CA GLY A 96 -10.32 2.92 21.93
C GLY A 96 -10.09 4.25 21.19
N ALA A 97 -10.83 5.28 21.62
CA ALA A 97 -10.84 6.58 20.92
C ALA A 97 -9.51 7.34 20.97
N ASP A 98 -8.68 7.09 21.98
CA ASP A 98 -7.39 7.77 22.18
C ASP A 98 -6.20 6.90 21.73
N TRP A 99 -6.42 6.05 20.72
CA TRP A 99 -5.39 5.13 20.22
C TRP A 99 -4.09 5.85 19.81
N ARG A 100 -4.15 7.12 19.37
CA ARG A 100 -2.97 7.91 18.98
C ARG A 100 -2.01 8.15 20.15
N ALA A 101 -2.52 8.29 21.37
CA ALA A 101 -1.69 8.45 22.56
C ALA A 101 -0.97 7.15 22.93
N ALA A 102 -1.63 6.00 22.74
CA ALA A 102 -1.06 4.68 23.01
C ALA A 102 -0.12 4.19 21.90
N HIS A 103 -0.42 4.56 20.64
CA HIS A 103 0.27 4.10 19.44
C HIS A 103 0.76 5.30 18.61
N PRO A 104 1.80 6.02 19.07
CA PRO A 104 2.38 7.15 18.33
C PRO A 104 3.06 6.68 17.03
N PRO A 105 3.28 7.58 16.05
CA PRO A 105 4.02 7.23 14.85
C PRO A 105 5.48 6.91 15.20
N SER A 106 6.03 5.84 14.62
CA SER A 106 7.46 5.52 14.73
C SER A 106 8.31 6.50 13.90
N PRO A 107 9.64 6.57 14.12
CA PRO A 107 10.53 7.34 13.26
C PRO A 107 10.38 6.99 11.78
N ALA A 108 10.34 5.70 11.41
CA ALA A 108 10.14 5.30 10.01
C ALA A 108 8.77 5.73 9.46
N THR A 109 7.72 5.71 10.29
CA THR A 109 6.39 6.20 9.87
C THR A 109 6.39 7.71 9.65
N LEU A 110 7.08 8.49 10.49
CA LEU A 110 7.24 9.94 10.30
C LEU A 110 7.98 10.23 8.99
N ASP A 111 9.11 9.56 8.75
CA ASP A 111 9.87 9.69 7.51
C ASP A 111 9.01 9.34 6.29
N TYR A 112 8.18 8.30 6.40
CA TYR A 112 7.25 7.93 5.33
C TYR A 112 6.17 8.99 5.12
N CYS A 113 5.61 9.55 6.20
CA CYS A 113 4.66 10.66 6.10
C CYS A 113 5.28 11.86 5.39
N GLU A 114 6.51 12.27 5.75
CA GLU A 114 7.23 13.35 5.07
C GLU A 114 7.45 13.06 3.58
N ARG A 115 7.80 11.82 3.23
CA ARG A 115 7.93 11.40 1.84
C ARG A 115 6.60 11.53 1.08
N LEU A 116 5.50 11.10 1.68
CA LEU A 116 4.17 11.21 1.09
C LEU A 116 3.77 12.68 0.90
N GLU A 117 4.06 13.55 1.88
CA GLU A 117 3.82 15.00 1.75
C GLU A 117 4.60 15.61 0.59
N ALA A 118 5.85 15.20 0.39
CA ALA A 118 6.67 15.69 -0.72
C ALA A 118 6.08 15.36 -2.10
N THR A 119 5.20 14.35 -2.20
CA THR A 119 4.48 14.03 -3.46
C THR A 119 3.39 15.05 -3.83
N ALA A 120 3.09 16.04 -2.98
CA ALA A 120 2.10 17.07 -3.26
C ALA A 120 2.38 17.88 -4.54
N ALA A 121 3.65 18.00 -4.94
CA ALA A 121 4.06 18.67 -6.16
C ALA A 121 4.37 17.72 -7.33
N ASP A 122 4.24 16.40 -7.13
CA ASP A 122 4.61 15.39 -8.11
C ASP A 122 3.53 14.30 -8.23
N PRO A 123 2.63 14.40 -9.24
CA PRO A 123 1.56 13.43 -9.44
C PRO A 123 2.08 12.03 -9.79
N VAL A 124 3.24 11.91 -10.46
CA VAL A 124 3.82 10.61 -10.83
C VAL A 124 4.34 9.91 -9.58
N ALA A 125 5.08 10.61 -8.72
CA ALA A 125 5.51 10.07 -7.44
C ALA A 125 4.32 9.71 -6.53
N HIS A 126 3.27 10.53 -6.54
CA HIS A 126 2.04 10.22 -5.81
C HIS A 126 1.40 8.91 -6.31
N LEU A 127 1.29 8.74 -7.63
CA LEU A 127 0.74 7.52 -8.24
C LEU A 127 1.56 6.29 -7.86
N ALA A 128 2.88 6.40 -7.74
CA ALA A 128 3.74 5.29 -7.31
C ALA A 128 3.39 4.81 -5.89
N HIS A 129 3.27 5.71 -4.92
CA HIS A 129 2.88 5.35 -3.55
C HIS A 129 1.45 4.80 -3.48
N HIS A 130 0.53 5.41 -4.22
CA HIS A 130 -0.84 4.94 -4.37
C HIS A 130 -0.89 3.50 -4.93
N TYR A 131 -0.18 3.25 -6.03
CA TYR A 131 -0.05 1.93 -6.65
C TYR A 131 0.49 0.89 -5.66
N THR A 132 1.61 1.18 -5.00
CA THR A 132 2.28 0.24 -4.10
C THR A 132 1.39 -0.13 -2.91
N ARG A 133 0.73 0.85 -2.29
CA ARG A 133 -0.17 0.60 -1.15
C ARG A 133 -1.43 -0.14 -1.58
N TYR A 134 -2.24 0.45 -2.44
CA TYR A 134 -3.58 -0.09 -2.71
C TYR A 134 -3.57 -1.40 -3.51
N LEU A 135 -2.65 -1.59 -4.46
CA LEU A 135 -2.57 -2.90 -5.13
C LEU A 135 -1.99 -3.98 -4.20
N GLY A 136 -1.13 -3.60 -3.26
CA GLY A 136 -0.67 -4.48 -2.19
C GLY A 136 -1.81 -4.94 -1.29
N ASP A 137 -2.64 -3.98 -0.85
CA ASP A 137 -3.81 -4.25 0.01
C ASP A 137 -4.83 -5.17 -0.69
N LEU A 138 -5.13 -4.89 -1.96
CA LEU A 138 -6.02 -5.72 -2.78
C LEU A 138 -5.41 -7.09 -3.12
N SER A 139 -4.11 -7.30 -2.92
CA SER A 139 -3.43 -8.57 -3.20
C SER A 139 -3.13 -9.33 -1.90
N GLY A 140 -1.94 -9.17 -1.34
CA GLY A 140 -1.51 -9.86 -0.12
C GLY A 140 -2.22 -9.37 1.14
N GLY A 141 -2.65 -8.10 1.16
CA GLY A 141 -3.34 -7.49 2.30
C GLY A 141 -4.64 -8.23 2.68
N GLN A 142 -5.39 -8.71 1.69
CA GLN A 142 -6.60 -9.51 1.94
C GLN A 142 -6.29 -10.85 2.63
N PHE A 143 -5.17 -11.49 2.27
CA PHE A 143 -4.73 -12.72 2.93
C PHE A 143 -4.27 -12.43 4.37
N ILE A 144 -3.47 -11.38 4.57
CA ILE A 144 -3.02 -10.93 5.89
C ILE A 144 -4.22 -10.62 6.79
N GLY A 145 -5.26 -9.95 6.27
CA GLY A 145 -6.50 -9.68 6.99
C GLY A 145 -7.20 -10.94 7.45
N LYS A 146 -7.29 -11.97 6.60
CA LYS A 146 -7.85 -13.29 6.98
C LYS A 146 -7.04 -13.98 8.07
N VAL A 147 -5.71 -13.89 8.01
CA VAL A 147 -4.84 -14.43 9.05
C VAL A 147 -5.08 -13.70 10.37
N ALA A 148 -5.06 -12.36 10.37
CA ALA A 148 -5.30 -11.55 11.56
C ALA A 148 -6.68 -11.85 12.17
N ALA A 149 -7.73 -11.93 11.34
CA ALA A 149 -9.07 -12.24 11.82
C ALA A 149 -9.16 -13.60 12.53
N ARG A 150 -8.50 -14.63 11.97
CA ARG A 150 -8.42 -15.94 12.61
C ARG A 150 -7.57 -15.90 13.89
N THR A 151 -6.42 -15.25 13.87
CA THR A 151 -5.47 -15.23 14.99
C THR A 151 -6.02 -14.48 16.20
N TYR A 152 -6.72 -13.36 15.99
CA TYR A 152 -7.22 -12.51 17.07
C TYR A 152 -8.73 -12.63 17.32
N GLY A 153 -9.41 -13.50 16.57
CA GLY A 153 -10.85 -13.70 16.69
C GLY A 153 -11.67 -12.48 16.25
N LEU A 154 -11.23 -11.76 15.21
CA LEU A 154 -11.94 -10.61 14.65
C LEU A 154 -13.14 -11.12 13.83
N HIS A 155 -14.33 -10.63 14.15
CA HIS A 155 -15.60 -11.07 13.55
C HIS A 155 -16.49 -9.88 13.22
N ASP A 156 -17.38 -10.07 12.25
CA ASP A 156 -18.40 -9.08 11.85
C ASP A 156 -17.83 -7.67 11.55
N GLY A 157 -16.61 -7.64 11.02
CA GLY A 157 -15.87 -6.41 10.69
C GLY A 157 -15.17 -5.76 11.88
N HIS A 158 -15.40 -6.16 13.13
CA HIS A 158 -14.75 -5.55 14.30
C HIS A 158 -13.23 -5.76 14.28
N GLY A 159 -12.47 -4.68 14.11
CA GLY A 159 -11.00 -4.70 14.03
C GLY A 159 -10.41 -5.25 12.72
N GLY A 160 -11.23 -5.52 11.69
CA GLY A 160 -10.80 -6.12 10.42
C GLY A 160 -11.29 -5.40 9.15
N ARG A 161 -11.84 -4.19 9.25
CA ARG A 161 -12.40 -3.43 8.12
C ARG A 161 -11.34 -2.96 7.14
N PHE A 162 -10.11 -2.69 7.59
CA PHE A 162 -9.00 -2.26 6.75
C PHE A 162 -8.76 -3.22 5.57
N ALA A 163 -8.82 -4.52 5.83
CA ALA A 163 -8.59 -5.56 4.83
C ALA A 163 -9.79 -5.81 3.89
N THR A 164 -10.92 -5.13 4.12
CA THR A 164 -12.18 -5.34 3.37
C THR A 164 -12.50 -4.13 2.51
N PHE A 165 -12.62 -4.33 1.20
CA PHE A 165 -13.02 -3.29 0.24
C PHE A 165 -14.47 -3.50 -0.18
N GLU A 166 -15.41 -3.00 0.62
CA GLU A 166 -16.86 -3.27 0.43
C GLU A 166 -17.40 -2.81 -0.93
N GLU A 167 -16.83 -1.74 -1.49
CA GLU A 167 -17.24 -1.18 -2.79
C GLU A 167 -16.50 -1.82 -3.99
N ILE A 168 -15.66 -2.84 -3.74
CA ILE A 168 -14.91 -3.57 -4.76
C ILE A 168 -15.25 -5.06 -4.67
N GLU A 169 -16.20 -5.49 -5.50
CA GLU A 169 -16.70 -6.87 -5.50
C GLU A 169 -15.63 -7.89 -5.94
N ASP A 170 -14.86 -7.56 -6.98
CA ASP A 170 -13.81 -8.41 -7.52
C ASP A 170 -12.46 -7.68 -7.50
N ALA A 171 -11.65 -8.00 -6.50
CA ALA A 171 -10.32 -7.43 -6.33
C ALA A 171 -9.39 -7.79 -7.50
N ALA A 172 -9.51 -8.98 -8.10
CA ALA A 172 -8.67 -9.37 -9.23
C ALA A 172 -9.02 -8.54 -10.47
N ALA A 173 -10.30 -8.44 -10.82
CA ALA A 173 -10.75 -7.62 -11.94
C ALA A 173 -10.40 -6.14 -11.73
N TYR A 174 -10.48 -5.63 -10.49
CA TYR A 174 -10.08 -4.25 -10.19
C TYR A 174 -8.57 -4.02 -10.44
N ARG A 175 -7.71 -4.95 -10.01
CA ARG A 175 -6.26 -4.86 -10.25
C ARG A 175 -5.92 -4.93 -11.74
N ASP A 176 -6.63 -5.76 -12.50
CA ASP A 176 -6.43 -5.85 -13.95
C ASP A 176 -6.84 -4.54 -14.64
N ALA A 177 -8.00 -3.98 -14.29
CA ALA A 177 -8.41 -2.67 -14.79
C ALA A 177 -7.48 -1.51 -14.38
N TYR A 178 -6.79 -1.62 -13.23
CA TYR A 178 -5.74 -0.68 -12.84
C TYR A 178 -4.51 -0.81 -13.75
N ARG A 179 -4.08 -2.04 -14.05
CA ARG A 179 -2.94 -2.32 -14.95
C ARG A 179 -3.23 -1.88 -16.39
N ASP A 180 -4.44 -2.13 -16.87
CA ASP A 180 -4.87 -1.67 -18.20
C ASP A 180 -4.80 -0.13 -18.32
N ARG A 181 -5.17 0.58 -17.25
CA ARG A 181 -5.02 2.05 -17.18
C ARG A 181 -3.55 2.48 -17.23
N LEU A 182 -2.66 1.80 -16.49
CA LEU A 182 -1.21 2.07 -16.57
C LEU A 182 -0.68 1.84 -17.99
N ASP A 183 -1.12 0.77 -18.65
CA ASP A 183 -0.68 0.40 -20.00
C ASP A 183 -1.23 1.33 -21.09
N ALA A 184 -2.31 2.06 -20.79
CA ALA A 184 -2.88 3.07 -21.67
C ALA A 184 -2.16 4.43 -21.58
N LEU A 185 -1.36 4.68 -20.54
CA LEU A 185 -0.63 5.94 -20.37
C LEU A 185 0.36 6.16 -21.52
N ARG A 186 0.43 7.40 -22.02
CA ARG A 186 1.35 7.81 -23.08
C ARG A 186 2.56 8.55 -22.52
N TRP A 187 3.08 8.04 -21.41
CA TRP A 187 4.24 8.60 -20.71
C TRP A 187 5.55 8.35 -21.45
N THR A 188 6.44 9.33 -21.38
CA THR A 188 7.81 9.21 -21.88
C THR A 188 8.60 8.19 -21.06
N ALA A 189 9.73 7.72 -21.60
CA ALA A 189 10.64 6.84 -20.86
C ALA A 189 11.07 7.45 -19.52
N ASP A 190 11.35 8.77 -19.49
CA ASP A 190 11.73 9.47 -18.26
C ASP A 190 10.62 9.45 -17.21
N GLN A 191 9.35 9.63 -17.61
CA GLN A 191 8.21 9.53 -16.69
C GLN A 191 8.01 8.11 -16.17
N GLN A 192 8.21 7.09 -17.01
CA GLN A 192 8.12 5.69 -16.61
C GLN A 192 9.25 5.32 -15.63
N GLU A 193 10.48 5.78 -15.86
CA GLU A 193 11.59 5.58 -14.93
C GLU A 193 11.39 6.37 -13.63
N ALA A 194 10.82 7.58 -13.68
CA ALA A 194 10.45 8.34 -12.48
C ALA A 194 9.41 7.59 -11.63
N LEU A 195 8.38 7.02 -12.27
CA LEU A 195 7.40 6.16 -11.59
C LEU A 195 8.09 4.96 -10.94
N LEU A 196 8.94 4.24 -11.67
CA LEU A 196 9.68 3.08 -11.14
C LEU A 196 10.54 3.45 -9.93
N ALA A 197 11.30 4.55 -10.01
CA ALA A 197 12.13 5.03 -8.91
C ALA A 197 11.27 5.36 -7.67
N ALA A 198 10.12 6.01 -7.87
CA ALA A 198 9.19 6.31 -6.79
C ALA A 198 8.52 5.04 -6.23
N VAL A 199 8.29 4.00 -7.04
CA VAL A 199 7.77 2.72 -6.53
C VAL A 199 8.81 2.01 -5.66
N HIS A 200 10.08 1.97 -6.08
CA HIS A 200 11.16 1.43 -5.24
C HIS A 200 11.25 2.17 -3.90
N GLN A 201 11.11 3.49 -3.93
CA GLN A 201 11.05 4.31 -2.72
C GLN A 201 9.84 3.97 -1.84
N ALA A 202 8.66 3.78 -2.42
CA ALA A 202 7.48 3.36 -1.69
C ALA A 202 7.72 2.02 -0.97
N TYR A 203 8.32 1.02 -1.64
CA TYR A 203 8.68 -0.24 -0.99
C TYR A 203 9.66 -0.04 0.17
N ALA A 204 10.74 0.71 -0.04
CA ALA A 204 11.73 0.99 1.01
C ALA A 204 11.11 1.65 2.25
N CYS A 205 10.17 2.59 2.07
CA CYS A 205 9.44 3.19 3.17
C CYS A 205 8.58 2.18 3.93
N ASN A 206 7.87 1.29 3.22
CA ASN A 206 7.07 0.25 3.88
C ASN A 206 7.95 -0.76 4.64
N GLU A 207 9.08 -1.15 4.07
CA GLU A 207 10.06 -2.03 4.72
C GLU A 207 10.60 -1.40 6.01
N ALA A 208 10.96 -0.11 5.99
CA ALA A 208 11.45 0.59 7.17
C ALA A 208 10.40 0.61 8.31
N VAL A 209 9.12 0.79 7.98
CA VAL A 209 8.03 0.73 8.96
C VAL A 209 7.90 -0.68 9.54
N PHE A 210 7.95 -1.73 8.71
CA PHE A 210 7.91 -3.11 9.20
C PHE A 210 9.14 -3.49 10.02
N ASP A 211 10.32 -2.96 9.70
CA ASP A 211 11.53 -3.16 10.49
C ASP A 211 11.43 -2.51 11.86
N ASP A 212 10.91 -1.29 11.96
CA ASP A 212 10.62 -0.63 13.25
C ASP A 212 9.65 -1.48 14.08
N LEU A 213 8.55 -1.94 13.48
CA LEU A 213 7.57 -2.80 14.16
C LEU A 213 8.18 -4.14 14.60
N ALA A 214 9.03 -4.75 13.77
CA ALA A 214 9.67 -6.03 14.09
C ALA A 214 10.65 -5.93 15.28
N ARG A 215 11.24 -4.76 15.54
CA ARG A 215 12.13 -4.57 16.70
C ARG A 215 11.40 -4.73 18.03
N HIS A 216 10.09 -4.44 18.07
CA HIS A 216 9.28 -4.57 19.27
C HIS A 216 8.77 -6.01 19.52
N LEU A 217 8.99 -6.93 18.56
CA LEU A 217 8.64 -8.35 18.71
C LEU A 217 9.74 -9.18 19.42
N ARG A 218 10.87 -8.56 19.81
CA ARG A 218 12.05 -9.23 20.37
C ARG A 218 12.17 -9.07 21.88
#